data_AF-D3S5Q4-F1
#
_entry.id   AF-D3S5Q4-F1
#
_cell.length_a   1.000
_cell.length_b   1.000
_cell.length_c   1.000
_cell.angle_alpha   90.00
_cell.angle_beta   90.00
_cell.angle_gamma   90.00
#
_symmetry.space_group_name_H-M   'P 1'
#
loop_
_entity.id
_entity.type
_entity.pdbx_description
1 polymer ?
#
loop_
_entity_poly.entity_id
_entity_poly.type
_entity_poly.pdbx_seq_one_letter_code
_entity_poly.pdbx_strand_id
1 'polypeptide(L)'
;MKYYWASTVEKFLNEDVYKEIAKYSNNIKQLNAWKSSISYLKKILDDERLKELFIILEYNIPLTNERVDAIILGKSNNKTLALLIEMKGWRNFKLINDIFVESDLGKAIHSEYQLLNYLGKMRYSFSEAESFDFNGIVVMYNSNSIEGFNIPVFFKEDDEKLKRYLKQLFTGKLDENEINRFLNATYSQNKNLFEAIKRYYNEISSKSHKVLAEDGFGLSESQIKLLYEILDDLESKRKIVYLVNGKPGSGKTLVAIHLLLNALKNNYKTVLCYRNNRLINSLREIFNSIKPGLSSVIKFYSTGRGFGVAEDKFKGYFDLVIYDEAQRMSLNNIKAAIKRGRVVVFFYDEGQILNAEEEGTTENFIKVLEDSNVEYKLRTLNSIHRIPESYANWAEEFLKNPNTEPNFKDYDFRVVDSIEELLELLKEKNKKALIAAFTESPGDFNNPYSIKNLRIGYPLYSGFDLYKNFNKRIYWLMHPKNDYVPFWIYGECNRGLPNIDNYRQSSMLSLGVINLISLWVHWEHVVGLFPCRGDPNSSHRFKFKNLCPLRSPVSPSSEAESYDLKCI
;
A
#
# COMPACT_ATOMS: atom_id res chain seq x y z
N MET A 1 -10.94 -16.35 13.34
CA MET A 1 -10.82 -17.57 12.53
C MET A 1 -9.36 -17.63 12.07
N LYS A 2 -8.62 -18.67 12.44
CA LYS A 2 -7.20 -18.84 12.09
C LYS A 2 -7.17 -19.46 10.69
N TYR A 3 -6.67 -18.75 9.68
CA TYR A 3 -6.60 -19.17 8.27
C TYR A 3 -5.39 -20.09 7.98
N TYR A 4 -4.95 -20.85 8.97
CA TYR A 4 -3.73 -21.65 8.91
C TYR A 4 -4.03 -23.06 9.45
N TRP A 5 -3.27 -24.05 9.00
CA TRP A 5 -3.31 -25.41 9.54
C TRP A 5 -2.05 -25.65 10.38
N ALA A 6 -2.16 -26.33 11.53
CA ALA A 6 -1.02 -26.56 12.40
C ALA A 6 -1.15 -27.86 13.18
N SER A 7 -0.11 -28.68 13.17
CA SER A 7 -0.05 -29.94 13.91
C SER A 7 1.38 -30.51 13.92
N THR A 8 1.56 -31.72 14.44
CA THR A 8 2.80 -32.47 14.24
C THR A 8 2.97 -32.86 12.77
N VAL A 9 4.22 -33.06 12.35
CA VAL A 9 4.55 -33.55 11.00
C VAL A 9 3.91 -34.92 10.77
N GLU A 10 3.84 -35.79 11.78
CA GLU A 10 3.14 -37.07 11.67
C GLU A 10 1.67 -36.91 11.26
N LYS A 11 0.92 -36.00 11.90
CA LYS A 11 -0.47 -35.74 11.49
C LYS A 11 -0.55 -35.09 10.12
N PHE A 12 0.39 -34.20 9.80
CA PHE A 12 0.48 -33.58 8.47
C PHE A 12 0.59 -34.64 7.36
N LEU A 13 1.41 -35.68 7.56
CA LEU A 13 1.58 -36.76 6.60
C LEU A 13 0.30 -37.59 6.43
N ASN A 14 -0.38 -37.91 7.54
CA ASN A 14 -1.52 -38.83 7.56
C ASN A 14 -2.88 -38.18 7.24
N GLU A 15 -3.05 -36.86 7.44
CA GLU A 15 -4.32 -36.16 7.21
C GLU A 15 -4.45 -35.56 5.80
N ASP A 16 -5.68 -35.35 5.33
CA ASP A 16 -5.97 -34.59 4.10
C ASP A 16 -5.96 -33.08 4.37
N VAL A 17 -4.76 -32.57 4.65
CA VAL A 17 -4.53 -31.15 4.99
C VAL A 17 -4.95 -30.20 3.85
N TYR A 18 -4.84 -30.64 2.60
CA TYR A 18 -5.30 -29.86 1.45
C TYR A 18 -6.80 -29.58 1.53
N LYS A 19 -7.62 -30.58 1.87
CA LYS A 19 -9.07 -30.43 2.01
C LYS A 19 -9.44 -29.44 3.12
N GLU A 20 -8.66 -29.38 4.20
CA GLU A 20 -8.90 -28.43 5.29
C GLU A 20 -8.63 -26.98 4.87
N ILE A 21 -7.53 -26.73 4.17
CA ILE A 21 -7.19 -25.35 3.77
C ILE A 21 -7.93 -24.88 2.52
N ALA A 22 -8.32 -25.79 1.61
CA ALA A 22 -9.01 -25.47 0.37
C ALA A 22 -10.36 -24.75 0.60
N LYS A 23 -10.99 -24.96 1.77
CA LYS A 23 -12.25 -24.30 2.17
C LYS A 23 -12.14 -22.77 2.27
N TYR A 24 -10.93 -22.22 2.35
CA TYR A 24 -10.68 -20.80 2.56
C TYR A 24 -10.39 -20.00 1.27
N SER A 25 -10.39 -20.62 0.09
CA SER A 25 -10.16 -19.91 -1.17
C SER A 25 -10.96 -20.47 -2.33
N ASN A 26 -11.54 -19.58 -3.15
CA ASN A 26 -12.17 -19.90 -4.42
C ASN A 26 -11.21 -19.68 -5.61
N ASN A 27 -9.95 -19.32 -5.37
CA ASN A 27 -8.98 -19.04 -6.43
C ASN A 27 -8.31 -20.34 -6.90
N ILE A 28 -8.64 -20.79 -8.11
CA ILE A 28 -8.11 -22.03 -8.71
C ILE A 28 -6.58 -22.04 -8.77
N LYS A 29 -5.92 -20.91 -9.09
CA LYS A 29 -4.45 -20.84 -9.14
C LYS A 29 -3.85 -21.08 -7.76
N GLN A 30 -4.45 -20.51 -6.72
CA GLN A 30 -4.02 -20.70 -5.34
C GLN A 30 -4.25 -22.14 -4.86
N LEU A 31 -5.41 -22.72 -5.17
CA LEU A 31 -5.72 -24.12 -4.84
C LEU A 31 -4.71 -25.09 -5.48
N ASN A 32 -4.36 -24.87 -6.75
CA ASN A 32 -3.34 -25.67 -7.42
C ASN A 32 -1.95 -25.50 -6.78
N ALA A 33 -1.56 -24.27 -6.43
CA ALA A 33 -0.29 -24.01 -5.73
C ALA A 33 -0.22 -24.72 -4.37
N TRP A 34 -1.31 -24.72 -3.60
CA TRP A 34 -1.42 -25.45 -2.34
C TRP A 34 -1.31 -26.96 -2.51
N LYS A 35 -2.02 -27.52 -3.49
CA LYS A 35 -1.95 -28.96 -3.76
C LYS A 35 -0.51 -29.41 -4.07
N SER A 36 0.20 -28.65 -4.91
CA SER A 36 1.58 -28.97 -5.27
C SER A 36 2.55 -28.79 -4.10
N SER A 37 2.48 -27.68 -3.37
CA SER A 37 3.38 -27.40 -2.23
C SER A 37 3.19 -28.38 -1.08
N ILE A 38 1.94 -28.72 -0.72
CA ILE A 38 1.64 -29.73 0.31
C ILE A 38 2.18 -31.09 -0.11
N SER A 39 1.93 -31.51 -1.36
CA SER A 39 2.43 -32.79 -1.86
C SER A 39 3.95 -32.87 -1.81
N TYR A 40 4.63 -31.76 -2.14
CA TYR A 40 6.09 -31.68 -2.04
C TYR A 40 6.57 -31.77 -0.59
N LEU A 41 5.98 -30.99 0.34
CA LEU A 41 6.33 -31.04 1.75
C LEU A 41 6.10 -32.42 2.36
N LYS A 42 5.00 -33.12 2.02
CA LYS A 42 4.76 -34.49 2.49
C LYS A 42 5.91 -35.43 2.07
N LYS A 43 6.34 -35.35 0.80
CA LYS A 43 7.47 -36.15 0.29
C LYS A 43 8.78 -35.86 1.04
N ILE A 44 9.05 -34.60 1.38
CA ILE A 44 10.29 -34.19 2.05
C ILE A 44 10.28 -34.53 3.54
N LEU A 45 9.12 -34.44 4.20
CA LEU A 45 8.99 -34.62 5.65
C LEU A 45 8.68 -36.06 6.07
N ASP A 46 8.51 -36.97 5.12
CA ASP A 46 8.31 -38.41 5.38
C ASP A 46 9.63 -39.09 5.81
N ASP A 47 10.07 -38.77 7.03
CA ASP A 47 11.23 -39.34 7.71
C ASP A 47 10.94 -39.41 9.21
N GLU A 48 11.22 -40.55 9.85
CA GLU A 48 10.93 -40.79 11.27
C GLU A 48 11.49 -39.70 12.19
N ARG A 49 12.67 -39.13 11.87
CA ARG A 49 13.31 -38.10 12.71
C ARG A 49 12.60 -36.75 12.66
N LEU A 50 11.73 -36.52 11.67
CA LEU A 50 11.02 -35.26 11.47
C LEU A 50 9.57 -35.32 11.97
N LYS A 51 9.00 -36.52 12.16
CA LYS A 51 7.58 -36.73 12.50
C LYS A 51 7.12 -36.03 13.79
N GLU A 52 8.01 -35.94 14.78
CA GLU A 52 7.71 -35.29 16.06
C GLU A 52 7.81 -33.76 16.03
N LEU A 53 8.33 -33.17 14.95
CA LEU A 53 8.37 -31.71 14.81
C LEU A 53 6.97 -31.16 14.60
N PHE A 54 6.80 -29.87 14.90
CA PHE A 54 5.53 -29.20 14.69
C PHE A 54 5.59 -28.38 13.39
N ILE A 55 4.57 -28.48 12.55
CA ILE A 55 4.47 -27.76 11.28
C ILE A 55 3.22 -26.91 11.26
N ILE A 56 3.37 -25.69 10.75
CA ILE A 56 2.30 -24.74 10.52
C ILE A 56 2.31 -24.39 9.04
N LEU A 57 1.18 -24.53 8.37
CA LEU A 57 0.99 -24.10 7.00
C LEU A 57 0.19 -22.81 6.97
N GLU A 58 0.60 -21.91 6.10
CA GLU A 58 -0.13 -20.68 5.81
C GLU A 58 -0.27 -19.76 7.02
N TYR A 59 0.82 -19.64 7.77
CA TYR A 59 0.90 -18.82 8.97
C TYR A 59 0.86 -17.33 8.63
N ASN A 60 -0.19 -16.64 9.07
CA ASN A 60 -0.30 -15.19 8.95
C ASN A 60 0.56 -14.50 10.00
N ILE A 61 1.51 -13.68 9.56
CA ILE A 61 2.36 -12.91 10.48
C ILE A 61 1.49 -11.86 11.20
N PRO A 62 1.52 -11.77 12.54
CA PRO A 62 0.66 -10.88 13.30
C PRO A 62 0.67 -9.42 12.82
N LEU A 63 -0.52 -8.85 12.67
CA LEU A 63 -0.75 -7.47 12.21
C LEU A 63 -0.13 -7.15 10.84
N THR A 64 -0.11 -8.14 9.95
CA THR A 64 0.25 -8.01 8.54
C THR A 64 -0.76 -8.77 7.68
N ASN A 65 -0.80 -8.48 6.38
CA ASN A 65 -1.52 -9.30 5.40
C ASN A 65 -0.58 -10.32 4.71
N GLU A 66 0.56 -10.62 5.33
CA GLU A 66 1.57 -11.53 4.79
C GLU A 66 1.50 -12.88 5.48
N ARG A 67 1.89 -13.90 4.73
CA ARG A 67 1.64 -15.28 5.06
C ARG A 67 2.86 -16.12 4.66
N VAL A 68 3.38 -16.87 5.61
CA VAL A 68 4.48 -17.80 5.40
C VAL A 68 3.88 -19.13 4.95
N ASP A 69 4.38 -19.68 3.84
CA ASP A 69 3.83 -20.91 3.26
C ASP A 69 3.91 -22.09 4.25
N ALA A 70 5.07 -22.28 4.88
CA ALA A 70 5.24 -23.23 5.98
C ALA A 70 6.22 -22.73 7.05
N ILE A 71 5.98 -23.13 8.30
CA ILE A 71 6.90 -22.97 9.43
C ILE A 71 7.07 -24.32 10.10
N ILE A 72 8.31 -24.76 10.30
CA ILE A 72 8.64 -25.93 11.11
C ILE A 72 9.21 -25.43 12.45
N LEU A 73 8.63 -25.90 13.55
CA LEU A 73 9.06 -25.61 14.90
C LEU A 73 9.73 -26.84 15.52
N GLY A 74 10.87 -26.63 16.16
CA GLY A 74 11.65 -27.67 16.82
C GLY A 74 12.77 -27.08 17.68
N LYS A 75 13.67 -27.93 18.17
CA LYS A 75 14.89 -27.52 18.87
C LYS A 75 16.12 -27.68 17.99
N SER A 76 16.98 -26.68 17.99
CA SER A 76 18.32 -26.75 17.41
C SER A 76 19.34 -26.40 18.48
N ASN A 77 20.25 -27.31 18.81
CA ASN A 77 21.23 -27.13 19.88
C ASN A 77 20.59 -26.67 21.21
N ASN A 78 19.49 -27.34 21.61
CA ASN A 78 18.67 -27.05 22.79
C ASN A 78 17.95 -25.68 22.81
N LYS A 79 18.00 -24.88 21.74
CA LYS A 79 17.23 -23.64 21.61
C LYS A 79 15.99 -23.87 20.76
N THR A 80 14.90 -23.15 21.06
CA THR A 80 13.71 -23.21 20.21
C THR A 80 13.98 -22.52 18.87
N LEU A 81 13.56 -23.15 17.79
CA LEU A 81 13.83 -22.70 16.43
C LEU A 81 12.53 -22.72 15.62
N ALA A 82 12.25 -21.62 14.94
CA ALA A 82 11.25 -21.53 13.89
C ALA A 82 11.95 -21.43 12.52
N LEU A 83 11.81 -22.47 11.71
CA LEU A 83 12.26 -22.48 10.32
C LEU A 83 11.12 -22.04 9.41
N LEU A 84 11.22 -20.84 8.85
CA LEU A 84 10.29 -20.33 7.85
C LEU A 84 10.67 -20.85 6.47
N ILE A 85 9.68 -21.37 5.72
CA ILE A 85 9.88 -21.94 4.40
C ILE A 85 9.02 -21.12 3.42
N GLU A 86 9.67 -20.46 2.47
CA GLU A 86 9.01 -19.82 1.34
C GLU A 86 9.08 -20.75 0.12
N MET A 87 7.93 -21.07 -0.47
CA MET A 87 7.83 -22.06 -1.54
C MET A 87 7.33 -21.43 -2.83
N LYS A 88 8.04 -21.63 -3.94
CA LYS A 88 7.54 -21.27 -5.28
C LYS A 88 7.60 -22.44 -6.26
N GLY A 89 6.52 -22.57 -7.01
CA GLY A 89 6.38 -23.55 -8.09
C GLY A 89 6.71 -23.01 -9.48
N TRP A 90 7.49 -21.94 -9.60
CA TRP A 90 7.94 -21.42 -10.90
C TRP A 90 8.84 -22.44 -11.60
N ARG A 91 8.71 -22.55 -12.92
CA ARG A 91 9.63 -23.39 -13.72
C ARG A 91 10.88 -22.62 -14.10
N ASN A 92 10.69 -21.40 -14.61
CA ASN A 92 11.75 -20.50 -15.02
C ASN A 92 11.51 -19.12 -14.42
N PHE A 93 12.59 -18.44 -14.03
CA PHE A 93 12.54 -17.03 -13.66
C PHE A 93 13.89 -16.36 -13.95
N LYS A 94 13.89 -15.04 -14.09
CA LYS A 94 15.08 -14.22 -14.30
C LYS A 94 15.07 -13.04 -13.33
N LEU A 95 16.20 -12.76 -12.69
CA LEU A 95 16.34 -11.56 -11.87
C LEU A 95 16.18 -10.30 -12.73
N ILE A 96 15.33 -9.39 -12.24
CA ILE A 96 15.25 -8.01 -12.74
C ILE A 96 16.14 -7.13 -11.85
N ASN A 97 15.99 -7.27 -10.54
CA ASN A 97 16.83 -6.67 -9.49
C ASN A 97 16.70 -7.50 -8.20
N ASP A 98 17.26 -7.02 -7.09
CA ASP A 98 17.26 -7.74 -5.80
C ASP A 98 15.86 -8.01 -5.21
N ILE A 99 14.83 -7.33 -5.73
CA ILE A 99 13.45 -7.38 -5.21
C ILE A 99 12.50 -8.03 -6.20
N PHE A 100 12.72 -7.86 -7.51
CA PHE A 100 11.81 -8.32 -8.55
C PHE A 100 12.45 -9.34 -9.48
N VAL A 101 11.62 -10.28 -9.92
CA VAL A 101 11.95 -11.28 -10.93
C VAL A 101 10.88 -11.31 -12.01
N GLU A 102 11.26 -11.73 -13.21
CA GLU A 102 10.33 -12.13 -14.26
C GLU A 102 10.21 -13.65 -14.23
N SER A 103 9.04 -14.20 -13.88
CA SER A 103 8.77 -15.65 -13.83
C SER A 103 7.96 -16.11 -15.04
N ASP A 104 7.78 -17.42 -15.17
CA ASP A 104 6.82 -18.03 -16.11
C ASP A 104 5.36 -17.63 -15.85
N LEU A 105 5.06 -17.00 -14.71
CA LEU A 105 3.77 -16.43 -14.35
C LEU A 105 3.73 -14.89 -14.42
N GLY A 106 4.80 -14.27 -14.93
CA GLY A 106 4.99 -12.81 -15.02
C GLY A 106 5.85 -12.22 -13.91
N LYS A 107 5.89 -10.89 -13.83
CA LYS A 107 6.64 -10.14 -12.81
C LYS A 107 6.17 -10.46 -11.39
N ALA A 108 7.11 -10.83 -10.52
CA ALA A 108 6.87 -11.19 -9.13
C ALA A 108 7.97 -10.66 -8.21
N ILE A 109 7.73 -10.72 -6.88
CA ILE A 109 8.74 -10.42 -5.86
C ILE A 109 9.67 -11.62 -5.72
N HIS A 110 10.97 -11.38 -5.60
CA HIS A 110 12.01 -12.39 -5.38
C HIS A 110 11.77 -13.15 -4.06
N SER A 111 11.77 -14.49 -4.09
CA SER A 111 11.43 -15.33 -2.94
C SER A 111 12.36 -15.12 -1.75
N GLU A 112 13.66 -14.89 -1.98
CA GLU A 112 14.61 -14.53 -0.89
C GLU A 112 14.20 -13.24 -0.20
N TYR A 113 13.90 -12.18 -0.97
CA TYR A 113 13.48 -10.91 -0.41
C TYR A 113 12.19 -11.05 0.41
N GLN A 114 11.24 -11.84 -0.08
CA GLN A 114 10.00 -12.15 0.63
C GLN A 114 10.28 -12.86 1.97
N LEU A 115 11.11 -13.91 1.96
CA LEU A 115 11.47 -14.65 3.16
C LEU A 115 12.28 -13.82 4.17
N LEU A 116 13.25 -13.03 3.71
CA LEU A 116 14.03 -12.14 4.56
C LEU A 116 13.15 -11.11 5.25
N ASN A 117 12.11 -10.60 4.56
CA ASN A 117 11.12 -9.72 5.18
C ASN A 117 10.31 -10.43 6.26
N TYR A 118 9.92 -11.68 6.06
CA TYR A 118 9.23 -12.47 7.09
C TYR A 118 10.12 -12.67 8.31
N LEU A 119 11.37 -13.09 8.11
CA LEU A 119 12.34 -13.27 9.19
C LEU A 119 12.58 -11.96 9.96
N GLY A 120 12.73 -10.85 9.25
CA GLY A 120 12.85 -9.53 9.85
C GLY A 120 11.64 -9.18 10.72
N LYS A 121 10.42 -9.42 10.22
CA LYS A 121 9.19 -9.17 10.99
C LYS A 121 9.08 -10.06 12.21
N MET A 122 9.46 -11.34 12.13
CA MET A 122 9.50 -12.21 13.29
C MET A 122 10.51 -11.70 14.33
N ARG A 123 11.71 -11.29 13.90
CA ARG A 123 12.75 -10.78 14.80
C ARG A 123 12.44 -9.43 15.44
N TYR A 124 11.70 -8.56 14.76
CA TYR A 124 11.45 -7.17 15.18
C TYR A 124 10.06 -6.93 15.80
N SER A 125 9.09 -7.76 15.43
CA SER A 125 7.69 -7.45 15.68
C SER A 125 6.84 -8.61 16.23
N PHE A 126 7.48 -9.67 16.72
CA PHE A 126 6.83 -10.85 17.30
C PHE A 126 7.02 -10.88 18.82
N SER A 127 5.97 -11.20 19.57
CA SER A 127 6.03 -11.22 21.04
C SER A 127 7.00 -12.28 21.58
N GLU A 128 7.20 -13.38 20.86
CA GLU A 128 8.13 -14.46 21.24
C GLU A 128 9.51 -14.33 20.56
N ALA A 129 9.85 -13.14 20.04
CA ALA A 129 11.08 -12.93 19.27
C ALA A 129 12.38 -13.24 20.04
N GLU A 130 12.35 -13.12 21.37
CA GLU A 130 13.51 -13.44 22.24
C GLU A 130 13.52 -14.91 22.67
N SER A 131 12.39 -15.62 22.54
CA SER A 131 12.28 -17.02 22.92
C SER A 131 12.66 -17.98 21.79
N PHE A 132 12.51 -17.54 20.53
CA PHE A 132 12.76 -18.34 19.33
C PHE A 132 13.89 -17.77 18.48
N ASP A 133 14.77 -18.65 18.03
CA ASP A 133 15.61 -18.36 16.88
C ASP A 133 14.78 -18.49 15.60
N PHE A 134 15.06 -17.63 14.61
CA PHE A 134 14.35 -17.63 13.32
C PHE A 134 15.34 -17.86 12.19
N ASN A 135 15.17 -18.98 11.49
CA ASN A 135 15.89 -19.30 10.26
C ASN A 135 14.92 -19.39 9.09
N GLY A 136 15.42 -19.31 7.87
CA GLY A 136 14.58 -19.50 6.70
C GLY A 136 15.29 -20.15 5.53
N ILE A 137 14.50 -20.82 4.71
CA ILE A 137 14.94 -21.44 3.46
C ILE A 137 13.93 -21.16 2.33
N VAL A 138 14.44 -21.06 1.10
CA VAL A 138 13.59 -21.02 -0.09
C VAL A 138 13.52 -22.40 -0.72
N VAL A 139 12.34 -22.81 -1.16
CA VAL A 139 12.13 -24.06 -1.88
C VAL A 139 11.50 -23.77 -3.25
N MET A 140 12.28 -24.01 -4.30
CA MET A 140 11.87 -23.85 -5.70
C MET A 140 11.54 -25.22 -6.30
N TYR A 141 10.40 -25.80 -5.92
CA TYR A 141 10.09 -27.23 -6.14
C TYR A 141 9.82 -27.63 -7.60
N ASN A 142 9.72 -26.66 -8.52
CA ASN A 142 9.55 -26.90 -9.96
C ASN A 142 10.69 -26.34 -10.82
N SER A 143 11.67 -25.67 -10.21
CA SER A 143 12.77 -25.02 -10.93
C SER A 143 14.07 -25.78 -10.72
N ASN A 144 15.00 -25.58 -11.65
CA ASN A 144 16.37 -26.07 -11.54
C ASN A 144 17.28 -24.95 -11.04
N SER A 145 18.51 -25.31 -10.63
CA SER A 145 19.47 -24.38 -10.04
C SER A 145 19.68 -23.13 -10.91
N ILE A 146 19.48 -21.96 -10.32
CA ILE A 146 19.71 -20.64 -10.92
C ILE A 146 20.50 -19.79 -9.91
N GLU A 147 21.39 -18.94 -10.41
CA GLU A 147 22.14 -17.97 -9.59
C GLU A 147 21.23 -16.89 -8.99
N GLY A 148 21.69 -16.23 -7.92
CA GLY A 148 21.00 -15.06 -7.35
C GLY A 148 20.33 -15.28 -5.98
N PHE A 149 20.68 -16.35 -5.27
CA PHE A 149 20.32 -16.54 -3.86
C PHE A 149 21.55 -16.44 -2.94
N ASN A 150 21.43 -15.67 -1.86
CA ASN A 150 22.44 -15.56 -0.80
C ASN A 150 22.05 -16.31 0.50
N ILE A 151 20.86 -16.89 0.52
CA ILE A 151 20.36 -17.73 1.61
C ILE A 151 20.23 -19.19 1.15
N PRO A 152 20.06 -20.16 2.08
CA PRO A 152 19.85 -21.53 1.68
C PRO A 152 18.60 -21.68 0.82
N VAL A 153 18.80 -22.20 -0.40
CA VAL A 153 17.77 -22.50 -1.38
C VAL A 153 17.88 -23.95 -1.82
N PHE A 154 16.73 -24.59 -2.04
CA PHE A 154 16.64 -25.96 -2.51
C PHE A 154 15.74 -26.01 -3.75
N PHE A 155 16.29 -26.56 -4.83
CA PHE A 155 15.61 -26.72 -6.11
C PHE A 155 14.99 -28.12 -6.23
N LYS A 156 14.30 -28.37 -7.34
CA LYS A 156 13.61 -29.64 -7.63
C LYS A 156 14.50 -30.89 -7.47
N GLU A 157 15.80 -30.77 -7.73
CA GLU A 157 16.75 -31.89 -7.66
C GLU A 157 17.43 -32.04 -6.28
N ASP A 158 17.19 -31.10 -5.36
CA ASP A 158 17.84 -31.05 -4.04
C ASP A 158 17.08 -31.81 -2.94
N ASP A 159 16.12 -32.67 -3.27
CA ASP A 159 15.24 -33.32 -2.28
C ASP A 159 16.00 -34.02 -1.14
N GLU A 160 17.01 -34.82 -1.47
CA GLU A 160 17.84 -35.51 -0.46
C GLU A 160 18.75 -34.55 0.32
N LYS A 161 19.21 -33.47 -0.33
CA LYS A 161 19.98 -32.41 0.32
C LYS A 161 19.12 -31.65 1.33
N LEU A 162 17.87 -31.35 0.99
CA LEU A 162 16.90 -30.71 1.87
C LEU A 162 16.55 -31.61 3.07
N LYS A 163 16.24 -32.88 2.84
CA LYS A 163 16.01 -33.86 3.93
C LYS A 163 17.19 -33.92 4.89
N ARG A 164 18.43 -34.01 4.37
CA ARG A 164 19.65 -34.02 5.18
C ARG A 164 19.81 -32.72 5.96
N TYR A 165 19.57 -31.57 5.33
CA TYR A 165 19.63 -30.26 5.97
C TYR A 165 18.66 -30.16 7.15
N LEU A 166 17.39 -30.55 6.96
CA LEU A 166 16.38 -30.53 8.02
C LEU A 166 16.76 -31.43 9.20
N LYS A 167 17.26 -32.64 8.93
CA LYS A 167 17.72 -33.59 9.96
C LYS A 167 18.95 -33.14 10.73
N GLN A 168 19.79 -32.31 10.14
CA GLN A 168 20.96 -31.72 10.81
C GLN A 168 20.54 -30.48 11.62
N LEU A 169 19.61 -29.69 11.10
CA LEU A 169 19.15 -28.47 11.73
C LEU A 169 18.35 -28.74 13.01
N PHE A 170 17.43 -29.71 12.96
CA PHE A 170 16.58 -30.05 14.10
C PHE A 170 17.15 -31.22 14.89
N THR A 171 17.42 -30.95 16.17
CA THR A 171 17.97 -31.88 17.16
C THR A 171 16.92 -32.44 18.13
N GLY A 172 15.70 -31.87 18.14
CA GLY A 172 14.59 -32.35 18.99
C GLY A 172 13.28 -31.62 18.73
N LYS A 173 12.21 -32.05 19.43
CA LYS A 173 10.88 -31.44 19.39
C LYS A 173 10.71 -30.33 20.42
N LEU A 174 9.70 -29.48 20.21
CA LEU A 174 9.21 -28.55 21.22
C LEU A 174 8.19 -29.23 22.13
N ASP A 175 8.06 -28.70 23.35
CA ASP A 175 6.94 -29.05 24.22
C ASP A 175 5.66 -28.26 23.86
N GLU A 176 4.54 -28.67 24.45
CA GLU A 176 3.23 -28.07 24.18
C GLU A 176 3.15 -26.60 24.59
N ASN A 177 3.85 -26.19 25.66
CA ASN A 177 3.87 -24.80 26.11
C ASN A 177 4.65 -23.91 25.14
N GLU A 178 5.81 -24.36 24.66
CA GLU A 178 6.60 -23.70 23.63
C GLU A 178 5.78 -23.50 22.34
N ILE A 179 5.08 -24.54 21.88
CA ILE A 179 4.19 -24.46 20.71
C ILE A 179 3.05 -23.48 20.94
N ASN A 180 2.36 -23.57 22.08
CA ASN A 180 1.23 -22.70 22.41
C ASN A 180 1.63 -21.23 22.52
N ARG A 181 2.83 -20.93 23.04
CA ARG A 181 3.36 -19.56 23.03
C ARG A 181 3.53 -19.04 21.60
N PHE A 182 4.11 -19.83 20.70
CA PHE A 182 4.27 -19.43 19.30
C PHE A 182 2.92 -19.20 18.60
N LEU A 183 1.96 -20.12 18.76
CA LEU A 183 0.65 -20.06 18.10
C LEU A 183 -0.25 -18.92 18.60
N ASN A 184 0.01 -18.43 19.81
CA ASN A 184 -0.73 -17.33 20.44
C ASN A 184 0.06 -16.03 20.48
N ALA A 185 1.29 -16.03 19.95
CA ALA A 185 2.11 -14.85 19.84
C ALA A 185 1.40 -13.75 19.04
N THR A 186 1.58 -12.52 19.50
CA THR A 186 0.97 -11.33 18.90
C THR A 186 2.03 -10.41 18.35
N TYR A 187 1.59 -9.36 17.66
CA TYR A 187 2.46 -8.27 17.29
C TYR A 187 3.02 -7.60 18.55
N SER A 188 4.33 -7.39 18.61
CA SER A 188 4.99 -6.67 19.69
C SER A 188 6.27 -6.02 19.19
N GLN A 189 6.45 -4.72 19.43
CA GLN A 189 7.71 -4.03 19.14
C GLN A 189 8.72 -4.32 20.23
N ASN A 190 9.89 -4.83 19.85
CA ASN A 190 10.91 -5.30 20.77
C ASN A 190 12.21 -4.47 20.68
N LYS A 191 13.16 -4.79 21.56
CA LYS A 191 14.45 -4.09 21.65
C LYS A 191 15.23 -4.12 20.33
N ASN A 192 15.22 -5.25 19.62
CA ASN A 192 15.91 -5.40 18.33
C ASN A 192 15.39 -4.42 17.28
N LEU A 193 14.08 -4.16 17.26
CA LEU A 193 13.49 -3.16 16.38
C LEU A 193 14.00 -1.77 16.71
N PHE A 194 13.95 -1.36 17.98
CA PHE A 194 14.39 -0.02 18.39
C PHE A 194 15.87 0.22 18.12
N GLU A 195 16.73 -0.77 18.39
CA GLU A 195 18.16 -0.69 18.08
C GLU A 195 18.41 -0.60 16.57
N ALA A 196 17.68 -1.37 15.76
CA ALA A 196 17.78 -1.27 14.31
C ALA A 196 17.33 0.12 13.81
N ILE A 197 16.22 0.67 14.31
CA ILE A 197 15.76 2.02 13.96
C ILE A 197 16.81 3.07 14.35
N LYS A 198 17.39 2.99 15.57
CA LYS A 198 18.47 3.90 15.99
C LYS A 198 19.68 3.84 15.05
N ARG A 199 20.10 2.63 14.68
CA ARG A 199 21.24 2.40 13.78
C ARG A 199 21.01 2.98 12.38
N TYR A 200 19.80 2.83 11.85
CA TYR A 200 19.45 3.19 10.47
C TYR A 200 18.68 4.51 10.34
N TYR A 201 18.52 5.28 11.43
CA TYR A 201 17.69 6.48 11.48
C TYR A 201 17.99 7.47 10.34
N ASN A 202 19.27 7.82 10.15
CA ASN A 202 19.67 8.80 9.14
C ASN A 202 19.39 8.33 7.71
N GLU A 203 19.58 7.04 7.43
CA GLU A 203 19.33 6.47 6.12
C GLU A 203 17.82 6.40 5.82
N ILE A 204 17.02 5.95 6.78
CA ILE A 204 15.56 5.90 6.65
C ILE A 204 14.99 7.30 6.47
N SER A 205 15.43 8.25 7.30
CA SER A 205 14.97 9.63 7.23
C SER A 205 15.31 10.26 5.89
N SER A 206 16.57 10.19 5.45
CA SER A 206 17.02 10.82 4.21
C SER A 206 16.37 10.21 2.95
N LYS A 207 16.22 8.89 2.87
CA LYS A 207 15.51 8.23 1.74
C LYS A 207 14.02 8.56 1.75
N SER A 208 13.38 8.58 2.92
CA SER A 208 11.97 8.98 3.05
C SER A 208 11.77 10.44 2.66
N HIS A 209 12.69 11.33 3.02
CA HIS A 209 12.68 12.73 2.61
C HIS A 209 12.75 12.86 1.10
N LYS A 210 13.70 12.22 0.43
CA LYS A 210 13.81 12.27 -1.03
C LYS A 210 12.55 11.79 -1.76
N VAL A 211 11.82 10.84 -1.19
CA VAL A 211 10.57 10.31 -1.78
C VAL A 211 9.36 11.21 -1.50
N LEU A 212 9.32 11.89 -0.35
CA LEU A 212 8.19 12.75 0.05
C LEU A 212 8.37 14.24 -0.32
N ALA A 213 9.62 14.67 -0.42
CA ALA A 213 10.06 16.00 -0.75
C ALA A 213 11.04 15.89 -1.93
N GLU A 214 10.67 16.49 -3.05
CA GLU A 214 11.56 16.63 -4.20
C GLU A 214 12.67 17.61 -3.80
N ASP A 215 13.82 17.06 -3.39
CA ASP A 215 15.05 17.71 -2.94
C ASP A 215 14.91 19.03 -2.13
N GLY A 216 15.24 18.97 -0.84
CA GLY A 216 15.71 20.16 -0.11
C GLY A 216 14.76 20.83 0.88
N PHE A 217 13.57 20.28 1.17
CA PHE A 217 12.69 20.84 2.19
C PHE A 217 12.73 20.03 3.50
N GLY A 218 13.37 20.60 4.53
CA GLY A 218 13.19 20.18 5.91
C GLY A 218 11.79 20.53 6.42
N LEU A 219 11.46 20.11 7.65
CA LEU A 219 10.21 20.51 8.30
C LEU A 219 10.16 22.04 8.47
N SER A 220 9.00 22.64 8.22
CA SER A 220 8.76 24.06 8.54
C SER A 220 8.71 24.29 10.05
N GLU A 221 8.79 25.55 10.47
CA GLU A 221 8.68 25.91 11.89
C GLU A 221 7.36 25.41 12.53
N SER A 222 6.23 25.55 11.82
CA SER A 222 4.92 25.07 12.31
C SER A 222 4.87 23.55 12.44
N GLN A 223 5.49 22.83 11.50
CA GLN A 223 5.61 21.38 11.54
C GLN A 223 6.54 20.91 12.66
N ILE A 224 7.65 21.62 12.90
CA ILE A 224 8.59 21.34 14.00
C ILE A 224 7.90 21.56 15.34
N LYS A 225 7.18 22.68 15.51
CA LYS A 225 6.40 22.97 16.72
C LYS A 225 5.38 21.88 17.01
N LEU A 226 4.61 21.47 16.00
CA LEU A 226 3.66 20.35 16.14
C LEU A 226 4.35 19.05 16.52
N LEU A 227 5.48 18.72 15.88
CA LEU A 227 6.24 17.51 16.15
C LEU A 227 6.67 17.45 17.62
N TYR A 228 7.30 18.50 18.14
CA TYR A 228 7.77 18.55 19.52
C TYR A 228 6.61 18.59 20.52
N GLU A 229 5.53 19.31 20.22
CA GLU A 229 4.34 19.33 21.07
C GLU A 229 3.78 17.91 21.30
N ILE A 230 3.70 17.11 20.23
CA ILE A 230 3.21 15.72 20.33
C ILE A 230 4.21 14.84 21.10
N LEU A 231 5.52 15.04 20.90
CA LEU A 231 6.56 14.28 21.61
C LEU A 231 6.59 14.61 23.11
N ASP A 232 6.39 15.86 23.50
CA ASP A 232 6.31 16.29 24.89
C ASP A 232 5.09 15.67 25.59
N ASP A 233 3.92 15.67 24.93
CA ASP A 233 2.74 14.99 25.46
C ASP A 233 2.94 13.47 25.57
N LEU A 234 3.67 12.87 24.63
CA LEU A 234 4.03 11.46 24.67
C LEU A 234 4.91 11.12 25.90
N GLU A 235 5.88 11.98 26.20
CA GLU A 235 6.76 11.87 27.37
C GLU A 235 6.01 12.09 28.69
N SER A 236 5.09 13.06 28.73
CA SER A 236 4.25 13.35 29.91
C SER A 236 3.28 12.21 30.30
N LYS A 237 3.16 11.19 29.45
CA LYS A 237 2.22 10.06 29.57
C LYS A 237 0.75 10.50 29.65
N ARG A 238 0.40 11.64 29.06
CA ARG A 238 -0.98 12.12 28.96
C ARG A 238 -1.74 11.34 27.87
N LYS A 239 -2.98 10.94 28.15
CA LYS A 239 -3.87 10.39 27.11
C LYS A 239 -4.50 11.56 26.35
N ILE A 240 -4.16 11.71 25.07
CA ILE A 240 -4.60 12.85 24.27
C ILE A 240 -4.70 12.49 22.78
N VAL A 241 -5.65 13.13 22.09
CA VAL A 241 -5.84 12.97 20.65
C VAL A 241 -5.52 14.27 19.91
N TYR A 242 -4.72 14.18 18.86
CA TYR A 242 -4.44 15.29 17.96
C TYR A 242 -5.26 15.14 16.68
N LEU A 243 -6.03 16.17 16.35
CA LEU A 243 -6.69 16.31 15.05
C LEU A 243 -5.90 17.35 14.25
N VAL A 244 -5.13 16.88 13.27
CA VAL A 244 -4.24 17.71 12.44
C VAL A 244 -4.80 17.79 11.03
N ASN A 245 -5.51 18.88 10.75
CA ASN A 245 -6.00 19.18 9.41
C ASN A 245 -4.91 19.86 8.57
N GLY A 246 -4.89 19.61 7.26
CA GLY A 246 -4.09 20.41 6.34
C GLY A 246 -4.34 20.06 4.89
N LYS A 247 -4.26 21.04 4.00
CA LYS A 247 -4.43 20.88 2.54
C LYS A 247 -3.36 19.97 1.91
N PRO A 248 -3.50 19.56 0.63
CA PRO A 248 -2.48 18.77 -0.04
C PRO A 248 -1.16 19.55 -0.11
N GLY A 249 -0.03 18.87 0.11
CA GLY A 249 1.29 19.51 0.11
C GLY A 249 1.69 20.21 1.43
N SER A 250 0.82 20.24 2.45
CA SER A 250 1.16 20.79 3.80
C SER A 250 2.15 19.96 4.62
N GLY A 251 2.67 18.85 4.07
CA GLY A 251 3.67 18.01 4.71
C GLY A 251 3.16 17.09 5.81
N LYS A 252 1.85 16.80 5.88
CA LYS A 252 1.25 15.86 6.86
C LYS A 252 2.02 14.53 6.97
N THR A 253 2.19 13.84 5.85
CA THR A 253 2.94 12.56 5.78
C THR A 253 4.40 12.72 6.19
N LEU A 254 5.04 13.85 5.87
CA LEU A 254 6.42 14.13 6.28
C LEU A 254 6.52 14.25 7.81
N VAL A 255 5.63 15.02 8.43
CA VAL A 255 5.51 15.11 9.90
C VAL A 255 5.22 13.74 10.50
N ALA A 256 4.30 12.97 9.92
CA ALA A 256 3.95 11.64 10.39
C ALA A 256 5.16 10.68 10.42
N ILE A 257 6.02 10.71 9.39
CA ILE A 257 7.25 9.90 9.38
C ILE A 257 8.26 10.41 10.41
N HIS A 258 8.46 11.72 10.51
CA HIS A 258 9.37 12.28 11.53
C HIS A 258 8.92 11.91 12.94
N LEU A 259 7.63 12.01 13.20
CA LEU A 259 7.04 11.65 14.47
C LEU A 259 7.22 10.15 14.76
N LEU A 260 6.96 9.28 13.78
CA LEU A 260 7.21 7.84 13.87
C LEU A 260 8.68 7.55 14.24
N LEU A 261 9.63 8.11 13.48
CA LEU A 261 11.05 7.83 13.66
C LEU A 261 11.58 8.37 14.99
N ASN A 262 11.17 9.58 15.40
CA ASN A 262 11.58 10.15 16.69
C ASN A 262 11.02 9.36 17.86
N ALA A 263 9.75 8.93 17.80
CA ALA A 263 9.15 8.12 18.84
C ALA A 263 9.84 6.75 18.96
N LEU A 264 10.07 6.05 17.84
CA LEU A 264 10.78 4.76 17.82
C LEU A 264 12.24 4.89 18.29
N LYS A 265 12.95 5.97 17.92
CA LYS A 265 14.31 6.26 18.39
C LYS A 265 14.35 6.43 19.91
N ASN A 266 13.27 6.91 20.53
CA ASN A 266 13.12 7.03 21.97
C ASN A 266 12.46 5.80 22.62
N ASN A 267 12.41 4.66 21.92
CA ASN A 267 11.83 3.39 22.39
C ASN A 267 10.32 3.42 22.67
N TYR A 268 9.58 4.40 22.16
CA TYR A 268 8.13 4.43 22.27
C TYR A 268 7.51 3.44 21.27
N LYS A 269 6.58 2.61 21.74
CA LYS A 269 5.83 1.69 20.88
C LYS A 269 4.94 2.50 19.94
N THR A 270 5.32 2.56 18.67
CA THR A 270 4.72 3.52 17.72
C THR A 270 4.40 2.86 16.39
N VAL A 271 3.20 3.11 15.88
CA VAL A 271 2.81 2.66 14.53
C VAL A 271 2.29 3.82 13.69
N LEU A 272 2.62 3.77 12.40
CA LEU A 272 2.08 4.66 11.39
C LEU A 272 1.09 3.89 10.53
N CYS A 273 -0.15 4.36 10.50
CA CYS A 273 -1.30 3.69 9.93
C CYS A 273 -1.88 4.49 8.78
N TYR A 274 -2.29 3.79 7.73
CA TYR A 274 -2.93 4.37 6.55
C TYR A 274 -4.03 3.46 6.00
N ARG A 275 -4.81 3.93 5.02
CA ARG A 275 -5.66 3.08 4.15
C ARG A 275 -4.79 2.41 3.10
N ASN A 276 -5.20 1.27 2.52
CA ASN A 276 -4.47 0.66 1.41
C ASN A 276 -4.27 1.66 0.25
N ASN A 277 -3.08 2.27 0.19
CA ASN A 277 -2.71 3.31 -0.76
C ASN A 277 -1.33 3.00 -1.37
N ARG A 278 -1.02 3.67 -2.48
CA ARG A 278 0.19 3.38 -3.25
C ARG A 278 1.47 3.88 -2.53
N LEU A 279 1.39 5.00 -1.83
CA LEU A 279 2.50 5.62 -1.09
C LEU A 279 3.05 4.70 0.02
N ILE A 280 2.19 3.95 0.72
CA ILE A 280 2.61 3.00 1.75
C ILE A 280 3.54 1.94 1.18
N ASN A 281 3.28 1.44 -0.02
CA ASN A 281 4.13 0.41 -0.61
C ASN A 281 5.53 0.98 -0.88
N SER A 282 5.61 2.22 -1.36
CA SER A 282 6.87 2.95 -1.52
C SER A 282 7.60 3.14 -0.18
N LEU A 283 6.91 3.58 0.88
CA LEU A 283 7.51 3.73 2.21
C LEU A 283 7.97 2.40 2.83
N ARG A 284 7.16 1.34 2.69
CA ARG A 284 7.54 0.00 3.15
C ARG A 284 8.77 -0.52 2.42
N GLU A 285 8.87 -0.25 1.12
CA GLU A 285 10.02 -0.61 0.31
C GLU A 285 11.29 0.10 0.79
N ILE A 286 11.22 1.41 1.07
CA ILE A 286 12.36 2.15 1.63
C ILE A 286 12.84 1.51 2.94
N PHE A 287 11.94 1.23 3.88
CA PHE A 287 12.32 0.63 5.16
C PHE A 287 12.93 -0.77 4.97
N ASN A 288 12.35 -1.60 4.11
CA ASN A 288 12.81 -2.98 3.90
C ASN A 288 14.11 -3.06 3.08
N SER A 289 14.32 -2.16 2.12
CA SER A 289 15.57 -2.09 1.34
C SER A 289 16.78 -1.71 2.21
N ILE A 290 16.56 -0.95 3.29
CA ILE A 290 17.60 -0.63 4.28
C ILE A 290 17.85 -1.83 5.18
N LYS A 291 16.77 -2.40 5.75
CA LYS A 291 16.84 -3.64 6.52
C LYS A 291 15.50 -4.38 6.46
N PRO A 292 15.48 -5.64 5.96
CA PRO A 292 14.24 -6.39 5.82
C PRO A 292 13.44 -6.47 7.13
N GLY A 293 12.13 -6.23 7.03
CA GLY A 293 11.20 -6.27 8.17
C GLY A 293 11.08 -4.98 8.99
N LEU A 294 11.91 -3.95 8.76
CA LEU A 294 11.74 -2.66 9.44
C LEU A 294 10.41 -1.97 9.13
N SER A 295 9.82 -2.26 7.97
CA SER A 295 8.49 -1.77 7.60
C SER A 295 7.36 -2.29 8.51
N SER A 296 7.65 -3.18 9.46
CA SER A 296 6.70 -3.71 10.45
C SER A 296 6.03 -2.63 11.30
N VAL A 297 6.55 -1.40 11.35
CA VAL A 297 5.95 -0.25 12.04
C VAL A 297 4.88 0.48 11.19
N ILE A 298 4.80 0.18 9.90
CA ILE A 298 3.82 0.76 8.97
C ILE A 298 2.65 -0.22 8.78
N LYS A 299 1.45 0.17 9.23
CA LYS A 299 0.27 -0.67 9.32
C LYS A 299 -0.89 -0.14 8.47
N PHE A 300 -1.87 -0.99 8.23
CA PHE A 300 -3.16 -0.52 7.74
C PHE A 300 -4.07 -0.24 8.93
N TYR A 301 -4.80 0.88 8.90
CA TYR A 301 -5.81 1.14 9.93
C TYR A 301 -7.05 0.26 9.72
N SER A 302 -7.40 -0.06 8.48
CA SER A 302 -8.54 -0.91 8.13
C SER A 302 -8.16 -1.91 7.04
N THR A 303 -8.68 -3.14 7.17
CA THR A 303 -8.43 -4.24 6.24
C THR A 303 -9.70 -4.85 5.67
N GLY A 304 -10.86 -4.46 6.22
CA GLY A 304 -12.15 -5.11 5.94
C GLY A 304 -12.25 -6.53 6.50
N ARG A 305 -11.21 -7.03 7.19
CA ARG A 305 -11.11 -8.42 7.67
C ARG A 305 -10.91 -8.50 9.19
N GLY A 306 -10.82 -7.37 9.89
CA GLY A 306 -10.65 -7.29 11.35
C GLY A 306 -9.20 -7.29 11.83
N PHE A 307 -8.22 -7.11 10.95
CA PHE A 307 -6.78 -7.09 11.27
C PHE A 307 -6.16 -5.68 11.24
N GLY A 308 -6.95 -4.65 10.91
CA GLY A 308 -6.54 -3.26 10.92
C GLY A 308 -6.44 -2.70 12.33
N VAL A 309 -5.51 -1.76 12.55
CA VAL A 309 -5.29 -1.13 13.87
C VAL A 309 -6.56 -0.44 14.38
N ALA A 310 -7.36 0.16 13.48
CA ALA A 310 -8.63 0.82 13.77
C ALA A 310 -9.86 -0.08 13.54
N GLU A 311 -9.74 -1.39 13.74
CA GLU A 311 -10.88 -2.33 13.71
C GLU A 311 -11.09 -2.95 15.09
N ASP A 312 -12.32 -3.27 15.48
CA ASP A 312 -12.67 -3.66 16.87
C ASP A 312 -11.92 -4.89 17.38
N LYS A 313 -11.65 -5.86 16.51
CA LYS A 313 -10.96 -7.11 16.85
C LYS A 313 -9.47 -6.90 17.17
N PHE A 314 -8.89 -5.76 16.85
CA PHE A 314 -7.52 -5.45 17.22
C PHE A 314 -7.44 -5.23 18.74
N LYS A 315 -6.42 -5.82 19.38
CA LYS A 315 -6.22 -5.75 20.84
C LYS A 315 -4.93 -5.04 21.26
N GLY A 316 -4.10 -4.62 20.30
CA GLY A 316 -2.84 -3.95 20.62
C GLY A 316 -3.07 -2.54 21.16
N TYR A 317 -2.09 -2.08 21.94
CA TYR A 317 -2.05 -0.73 22.50
C TYR A 317 -0.63 -0.17 22.34
N PHE A 318 -0.54 1.10 21.99
CA PHE A 318 0.70 1.78 21.66
C PHE A 318 0.93 3.02 22.53
N ASP A 319 2.18 3.46 22.64
CA ASP A 319 2.47 4.77 23.22
C ASP A 319 1.96 5.87 22.27
N LEU A 320 2.21 5.69 20.95
CA LEU A 320 1.78 6.60 19.91
C LEU A 320 1.16 5.85 18.70
N VAL A 321 0.01 6.32 18.23
CA VAL A 321 -0.60 5.84 16.98
C VAL A 321 -0.83 7.01 16.04
N ILE A 322 -0.28 6.92 14.84
CA ILE A 322 -0.43 7.94 13.81
C ILE A 322 -1.33 7.38 12.72
N TYR A 323 -2.43 8.05 12.43
CA TYR A 323 -3.35 7.75 11.33
C TYR A 323 -3.21 8.85 10.28
N ASP A 324 -2.61 8.52 9.14
CA ASP A 324 -2.53 9.43 8.00
C ASP A 324 -3.58 9.05 6.95
N GLU A 325 -4.01 10.03 6.15
CA GLU A 325 -5.22 9.96 5.30
C GLU A 325 -6.49 9.60 6.09
N ALA A 326 -6.61 10.13 7.32
CA ALA A 326 -7.69 9.76 8.24
C ALA A 326 -9.08 10.25 7.80
N GLN A 327 -9.17 11.18 6.84
CA GLN A 327 -10.44 11.57 6.21
C GLN A 327 -11.16 10.36 5.59
N ARG A 328 -10.41 9.32 5.20
CA ARG A 328 -10.94 8.12 4.56
C ARG A 328 -11.45 7.06 5.54
N MET A 329 -11.53 7.36 6.83
CA MET A 329 -12.00 6.45 7.87
C MET A 329 -13.53 6.47 7.95
N SER A 330 -14.15 5.32 8.20
CA SER A 330 -15.56 5.28 8.62
C SER A 330 -15.69 5.66 10.09
N LEU A 331 -16.91 5.99 10.53
CA LEU A 331 -17.20 6.33 11.92
C LEU A 331 -16.79 5.19 12.88
N ASN A 332 -17.00 3.95 12.47
CA ASN A 332 -16.58 2.77 13.25
C ASN A 332 -15.05 2.69 13.38
N ASN A 333 -14.31 3.02 12.31
CA ASN A 333 -12.86 3.08 12.39
C ASN A 333 -12.40 4.19 13.35
N ILE A 334 -13.02 5.36 13.33
CA ILE A 334 -12.69 6.47 14.24
C ILE A 334 -12.90 6.05 15.71
N LYS A 335 -14.06 5.47 16.02
CA LYS A 335 -14.39 4.97 17.38
C LYS A 335 -13.41 3.92 17.89
N ALA A 336 -12.93 3.04 17.01
CA ALA A 336 -11.92 2.05 17.37
C ALA A 336 -10.53 2.69 17.54
N ALA A 337 -10.16 3.63 16.65
CA ALA A 337 -8.85 4.24 16.57
C ALA A 337 -8.43 5.03 17.83
N ILE A 338 -9.35 5.80 18.41
CA ILE A 338 -9.07 6.61 19.61
C ILE A 338 -8.70 5.78 20.84
N LYS A 339 -8.94 4.45 20.80
CA LYS A 339 -8.67 3.51 21.89
C LYS A 339 -7.29 2.84 21.76
N ARG A 340 -6.54 3.09 20.68
CA ARG A 340 -5.38 2.27 20.30
C ARG A 340 -4.04 2.76 20.81
N GLY A 341 -3.99 3.97 21.35
CA GLY A 341 -2.77 4.47 21.95
C GLY A 341 -3.03 5.50 23.03
N ARG A 342 -1.94 5.82 23.74
CA ARG A 342 -1.92 6.90 24.71
C ARG A 342 -2.03 8.24 24.00
N VAL A 343 -1.17 8.47 23.03
CA VAL A 343 -1.27 9.59 22.10
C VAL A 343 -1.76 9.06 20.75
N VAL A 344 -2.83 9.66 20.21
CA VAL A 344 -3.35 9.32 18.89
C VAL A 344 -3.35 10.56 18.01
N VAL A 345 -2.80 10.48 16.81
CA VAL A 345 -2.70 11.61 15.88
C VAL A 345 -3.43 11.25 14.60
N PHE A 346 -4.43 12.04 14.24
CA PHE A 346 -5.13 11.95 12.96
C PHE A 346 -4.65 13.08 12.06
N PHE A 347 -3.98 12.72 10.96
CA PHE A 347 -3.71 13.62 9.85
C PHE A 347 -4.78 13.42 8.78
N TYR A 348 -5.47 14.50 8.43
CA TYR A 348 -6.58 14.43 7.48
C TYR A 348 -6.70 15.70 6.65
N ASP A 349 -7.49 15.59 5.59
CA ASP A 349 -7.90 16.68 4.71
C ASP A 349 -9.34 16.43 4.30
N GLU A 350 -10.29 17.17 4.87
CA GLU A 350 -11.71 16.99 4.56
C GLU A 350 -12.05 17.28 3.11
N GLY A 351 -11.29 18.16 2.45
CA GLY A 351 -11.44 18.43 1.03
C GLY A 351 -11.07 17.24 0.14
N GLN A 352 -10.51 16.17 0.72
CA GLN A 352 -10.15 14.92 0.05
C GLN A 352 -11.04 13.74 0.45
N ILE A 353 -12.27 14.00 0.90
CA ILE A 353 -13.31 12.97 1.01
C ILE A 353 -13.85 12.70 -0.40
N LEU A 354 -13.78 11.44 -0.82
CA LEU A 354 -14.06 11.03 -2.20
C LEU A 354 -15.28 10.12 -2.31
N ASN A 355 -15.54 9.35 -1.26
CA ASN A 355 -16.59 8.34 -1.23
C ASN A 355 -17.54 8.61 -0.07
N ALA A 356 -18.82 8.25 -0.23
CA ALA A 356 -19.83 8.46 0.80
C ALA A 356 -19.54 7.70 2.11
N GLU A 357 -18.78 6.60 2.06
CA GLU A 357 -18.38 5.82 3.23
C GLU A 357 -17.18 6.42 4.00
N GLU A 358 -16.60 7.50 3.49
CA GLU A 358 -15.50 8.23 4.13
C GLU A 358 -16.08 9.31 5.05
N GLU A 359 -16.01 9.08 6.35
CA GLU A 359 -16.68 9.86 7.39
C GLU A 359 -15.68 10.61 8.30
N GLY A 360 -14.42 10.74 7.89
CA GLY A 360 -13.36 11.38 8.65
C GLY A 360 -13.39 12.91 8.61
N THR A 361 -14.49 13.51 9.07
CA THR A 361 -14.66 14.95 9.22
C THR A 361 -14.29 15.41 10.63
N THR A 362 -13.89 16.68 10.79
CA THR A 362 -13.62 17.32 12.08
C THR A 362 -14.82 17.18 13.00
N GLU A 363 -16.02 17.37 12.47
CA GLU A 363 -17.27 17.19 13.22
C GLU A 363 -17.39 15.76 13.78
N ASN A 364 -17.22 14.74 12.94
CA ASN A 364 -17.31 13.35 13.37
C ASN A 364 -16.19 12.96 14.34
N PHE A 365 -14.96 13.46 14.13
CA PHE A 365 -13.86 13.24 15.05
C PHE A 365 -14.16 13.85 16.43
N ILE A 366 -14.55 15.12 16.48
CA ILE A 366 -14.87 15.83 17.73
C ILE A 366 -16.01 15.13 18.45
N LYS A 367 -17.11 14.83 17.73
CA LYS A 367 -18.27 14.13 18.30
C LYS A 367 -17.86 12.82 18.97
N VAL A 368 -17.06 11.99 18.31
CA VAL A 368 -16.59 10.72 18.88
C VAL A 368 -15.68 10.92 20.10
N LEU A 369 -14.87 11.97 20.11
CA LEU A 369 -13.96 12.28 21.22
C LEU A 369 -14.72 12.80 22.45
N GLU A 370 -15.70 13.68 22.24
CA GLU A 370 -16.59 14.22 23.26
C GLU A 370 -17.46 13.11 23.87
N ASP A 371 -18.10 12.29 23.03
CA ASP A 371 -18.88 11.11 23.45
C ASP A 371 -18.04 10.13 24.28
N SER A 372 -16.72 10.10 24.05
CA SER A 372 -15.77 9.22 24.74
C SER A 372 -15.04 9.89 25.90
N ASN A 373 -15.31 11.17 26.19
CA ASN A 373 -14.61 12.00 27.18
C ASN A 373 -13.08 11.92 27.07
N VAL A 374 -12.57 12.06 25.83
CA VAL A 374 -11.13 12.01 25.54
C VAL A 374 -10.63 13.42 25.23
N GLU A 375 -9.57 13.85 25.92
CA GLU A 375 -8.93 15.14 25.65
C GLU A 375 -8.36 15.18 24.24
N TYR A 376 -8.52 16.33 23.57
CA TYR A 376 -8.01 16.52 22.22
C TYR A 376 -7.46 17.93 21.96
N LYS A 377 -6.60 18.03 20.94
CA LYS A 377 -6.02 19.26 20.42
C LYS A 377 -6.27 19.37 18.92
N LEU A 378 -6.84 20.49 18.49
CA LEU A 378 -7.00 20.84 17.09
C LEU A 378 -5.77 21.59 16.60
N ARG A 379 -5.20 21.15 15.47
CA ARG A 379 -4.04 21.80 14.83
C ARG A 379 -4.28 21.87 13.33
N THR A 380 -3.71 22.90 12.71
CA THR A 380 -3.76 23.09 11.26
C THR A 380 -2.36 23.26 10.72
N LEU A 381 -2.01 22.46 9.71
CA LEU A 381 -0.78 22.64 8.95
C LEU A 381 -1.10 23.43 7.69
N ASN A 382 -0.57 24.66 7.65
CA ASN A 382 -0.65 25.50 6.46
C ASN A 382 0.19 24.89 5.34
N SER A 383 -0.33 24.94 4.11
CA SER A 383 0.39 24.46 2.93
C SER A 383 1.62 25.30 2.65
N ILE A 384 2.77 24.65 2.42
CA ILE A 384 3.84 25.27 1.65
C ILE A 384 3.41 25.09 0.19
N HIS A 385 3.04 26.19 -0.46
CA HIS A 385 2.49 26.18 -1.81
C HIS A 385 3.53 25.57 -2.79
N ARG A 386 3.34 24.28 -3.13
CA ARG A 386 4.13 23.56 -4.16
C ARG A 386 3.78 24.02 -5.59
N ILE A 387 2.61 24.65 -5.71
CA ILE A 387 2.01 25.24 -6.91
C ILE A 387 1.63 26.69 -6.58
N PRO A 388 1.62 27.61 -7.55
CA PRO A 388 1.17 28.98 -7.31
C PRO A 388 -0.19 29.00 -6.62
N GLU A 389 -0.31 29.82 -5.59
CA GLU A 389 -1.55 29.96 -4.82
C GLU A 389 -2.73 30.39 -5.70
N SER A 390 -2.47 31.23 -6.71
CA SER A 390 -3.45 31.61 -7.74
C SER A 390 -4.05 30.39 -8.45
N TYR A 391 -3.20 29.46 -8.91
CA TYR A 391 -3.65 28.23 -9.55
C TYR A 391 -4.43 27.32 -8.60
N ALA A 392 -3.96 27.14 -7.36
CA ALA A 392 -4.67 26.31 -6.37
C ALA A 392 -6.07 26.87 -6.06
N ASN A 393 -6.16 28.19 -5.82
CA ASN A 393 -7.42 28.87 -5.54
C ASN A 393 -8.36 28.84 -6.75
N TRP A 394 -7.84 29.09 -7.95
CA TRP A 394 -8.62 28.98 -9.18
C TRP A 394 -9.15 27.56 -9.37
N ALA A 395 -8.34 26.52 -9.15
CA ALA A 395 -8.78 25.14 -9.32
C ALA A 395 -9.92 24.82 -8.33
N GLU A 396 -9.81 25.22 -7.07
CA GLU A 396 -10.89 25.04 -6.08
C GLU A 396 -12.17 25.79 -6.47
N GLU A 397 -12.05 26.99 -7.03
CA GLU A 397 -13.19 27.80 -7.45
C GLU A 397 -13.83 27.28 -8.76
N PHE A 398 -13.01 26.92 -9.75
CA PHE A 398 -13.45 26.35 -11.03
C PHE A 398 -14.31 25.09 -10.84
N LEU A 399 -13.97 24.25 -9.87
CA LEU A 399 -14.74 23.04 -9.56
C LEU A 399 -16.10 23.32 -8.93
N LYS A 400 -16.28 24.49 -8.31
CA LYS A 400 -17.56 24.96 -7.77
C LYS A 400 -18.33 25.79 -8.81
N ASN A 401 -17.59 26.53 -9.63
CA ASN A 401 -18.10 27.43 -10.65
C ASN A 401 -17.27 27.27 -11.93
N PRO A 402 -17.72 26.44 -12.89
CA PRO A 402 -16.98 26.16 -14.13
C PRO A 402 -16.72 27.37 -15.04
N ASN A 403 -17.26 28.55 -14.72
CA ASN A 403 -17.01 29.81 -15.43
C ASN A 403 -15.82 30.61 -14.88
N THR A 404 -15.13 30.10 -13.86
CA THR A 404 -14.03 30.83 -13.22
C THR A 404 -12.86 30.96 -14.20
N GLU A 405 -12.49 32.19 -14.54
CA GLU A 405 -11.36 32.45 -15.45
C GLU A 405 -10.01 32.16 -14.76
N PRO A 406 -9.07 31.49 -15.45
CA PRO A 406 -7.70 31.30 -14.96
C PRO A 406 -7.02 32.62 -14.56
N ASN A 407 -6.48 32.67 -13.35
CA ASN A 407 -5.79 33.86 -12.81
C ASN A 407 -4.29 33.62 -12.55
N PHE A 408 -3.73 32.58 -13.15
CA PHE A 408 -2.31 32.20 -13.05
C PHE A 408 -1.59 32.41 -14.39
N LYS A 409 -0.27 32.61 -14.34
CA LYS A 409 0.58 32.84 -15.53
C LYS A 409 1.48 31.66 -15.88
N ASP A 410 1.75 30.80 -14.90
CA ASP A 410 2.74 29.72 -15.03
C ASP A 410 2.18 28.44 -15.65
N TYR A 411 0.89 28.40 -16.00
CA TYR A 411 0.22 27.23 -16.57
C TYR A 411 -0.60 27.62 -17.80
N ASP A 412 -0.67 26.71 -18.78
CA ASP A 412 -1.59 26.79 -19.91
C ASP A 412 -2.83 25.96 -19.58
N PHE A 413 -3.99 26.61 -19.55
CA PHE A 413 -5.27 25.96 -19.32
C PHE A 413 -6.11 26.00 -20.59
N ARG A 414 -6.52 24.82 -21.05
CA ARG A 414 -7.37 24.66 -22.23
C ARG A 414 -8.47 23.65 -21.92
N VAL A 415 -9.67 23.95 -22.40
CA VAL A 415 -10.78 23.00 -22.50
C VAL A 415 -10.89 22.63 -23.97
N VAL A 416 -10.98 21.33 -24.25
CA VAL A 416 -11.11 20.78 -25.59
C VAL A 416 -12.35 19.91 -25.68
N ASP A 417 -12.93 19.80 -26.87
CA ASP A 417 -14.21 19.11 -27.07
C ASP A 417 -14.03 17.62 -27.37
N SER A 418 -12.80 17.18 -27.66
CA SER A 418 -12.52 15.79 -28.02
C SER A 418 -11.20 15.27 -27.45
N ILE A 419 -11.11 13.95 -27.28
CA ILE A 419 -9.88 13.29 -26.84
C ILE A 419 -8.82 13.31 -27.95
N GLU A 420 -9.25 13.32 -29.21
CA GLU A 420 -8.40 13.46 -30.39
C GLU A 420 -7.63 14.78 -30.35
N GLU A 421 -8.32 15.89 -30.09
CA GLU A 421 -7.71 17.22 -29.95
C GLU A 421 -6.72 17.25 -28.78
N LEU A 422 -7.07 16.68 -27.62
CA LEU A 422 -6.14 16.55 -26.50
C LEU A 422 -4.87 15.79 -26.91
N LEU A 423 -5.04 14.66 -27.60
CA LEU A 423 -3.93 13.84 -28.05
C LEU A 423 -3.06 14.56 -29.08
N GLU A 424 -3.63 15.40 -29.94
CA GLU A 424 -2.90 16.24 -30.90
C GLU A 424 -2.10 17.34 -30.21
N LEU A 425 -2.71 18.08 -29.27
CA LEU A 425 -2.00 19.06 -28.44
C LEU A 425 -0.83 18.44 -27.68
N LEU A 426 -1.00 17.21 -27.19
CA LEU A 426 0.07 16.46 -26.53
C LEU A 426 1.20 16.05 -27.49
N LYS A 427 0.95 15.91 -28.81
CA LYS A 427 2.01 15.58 -29.79
C LYS A 427 2.97 16.73 -30.05
N GLU A 428 2.51 17.96 -29.93
CA GLU A 428 3.32 19.16 -30.18
C GLU A 428 4.39 19.40 -29.10
N LYS A 429 4.32 18.67 -27.98
CA LYS A 429 5.26 18.77 -26.86
C LYS A 429 6.25 17.59 -26.86
N ASN A 430 7.54 17.90 -26.73
CA ASN A 430 8.63 16.91 -26.75
C ASN A 430 8.57 15.86 -25.62
N LYS A 431 7.99 16.21 -24.47
CA LYS A 431 7.79 15.30 -23.34
C LYS A 431 6.33 15.39 -22.92
N LYS A 432 5.64 14.25 -22.87
CA LYS A 432 4.21 14.17 -22.60
C LYS A 432 3.90 13.04 -21.63
N ALA A 433 3.01 13.31 -20.70
CA ALA A 433 2.42 12.33 -19.80
C ALA A 433 0.94 12.66 -19.64
N LEU A 434 0.08 11.65 -19.77
CA LEU A 434 -1.30 11.76 -19.31
C LEU A 434 -1.29 11.51 -17.79
N ILE A 435 -1.55 12.54 -17.00
CA ILE A 435 -1.41 12.48 -15.54
C ILE A 435 -2.69 11.90 -14.90
N ALA A 436 -3.85 12.17 -15.48
CA ALA A 436 -5.14 11.68 -15.01
C ALA A 436 -6.09 11.42 -16.18
N ALA A 437 -6.98 10.45 -15.98
CA ALA A 437 -8.16 10.22 -16.81
C ALA A 437 -9.28 9.74 -15.88
N PHE A 438 -10.49 10.26 -16.07
CA PHE A 438 -11.65 9.76 -15.35
C PHE A 438 -12.23 8.55 -16.08
N THR A 439 -12.54 7.51 -15.33
CA THR A 439 -13.36 6.40 -15.81
C THR A 439 -14.09 5.80 -14.63
N GLU A 440 -15.30 5.32 -14.87
CA GLU A 440 -16.04 4.49 -13.93
C GLU A 440 -15.67 3.03 -14.20
N SER A 441 -14.55 2.61 -13.62
CA SER A 441 -14.01 1.29 -13.95
C SER A 441 -13.39 0.63 -12.73
N PRO A 442 -13.84 -0.59 -12.36
CA PRO A 442 -13.43 -1.25 -11.14
C PRO A 442 -11.97 -1.72 -11.16
N GLY A 443 -11.32 -1.73 -12.33
CA GLY A 443 -9.99 -2.30 -12.50
C GLY A 443 -10.00 -3.82 -12.53
N ASP A 444 -9.01 -4.39 -13.21
CA ASP A 444 -8.73 -5.83 -13.24
C ASP A 444 -7.22 -6.05 -13.31
N PHE A 445 -6.60 -6.31 -12.16
CA PHE A 445 -5.16 -6.56 -12.08
C PHE A 445 -4.72 -7.86 -12.76
N ASN A 446 -5.64 -8.77 -13.10
CA ASN A 446 -5.30 -10.06 -13.70
C ASN A 446 -5.27 -10.01 -15.23
N ASN A 447 -6.02 -9.10 -15.84
CA ASN A 447 -6.07 -8.93 -17.29
C ASN A 447 -5.91 -7.45 -17.66
N PRO A 448 -4.71 -7.02 -18.11
CA PRO A 448 -4.45 -5.61 -18.45
C PRO A 448 -5.36 -5.08 -19.55
N TYR A 449 -5.88 -5.95 -20.44
CA TYR A 449 -6.81 -5.58 -21.53
C TYR A 449 -8.28 -5.84 -21.19
N SER A 450 -8.59 -6.08 -19.91
CA SER A 450 -9.96 -6.18 -19.45
C SER A 450 -10.72 -4.89 -19.78
N ILE A 451 -12.00 -5.01 -20.10
CA ILE A 451 -12.88 -3.85 -20.25
C ILE A 451 -12.92 -2.99 -18.97
N LYS A 452 -12.67 -3.62 -17.82
CA LYS A 452 -12.49 -2.99 -16.50
C LYS A 452 -11.19 -2.18 -16.36
N ASN A 453 -10.32 -2.21 -17.36
CA ASN A 453 -9.09 -1.42 -17.44
C ASN A 453 -9.11 -0.41 -18.58
N LEU A 454 -10.12 -0.47 -19.46
CA LEU A 454 -10.28 0.53 -20.51
C LEU A 454 -10.58 1.88 -19.85
N ARG A 455 -9.80 2.90 -20.19
CA ARG A 455 -9.97 4.27 -19.70
C ARG A 455 -10.52 5.18 -20.78
N ILE A 456 -10.02 5.00 -22.00
CA ILE A 456 -10.45 5.76 -23.18
C ILE A 456 -10.70 4.76 -24.30
N GLY A 457 -11.85 4.86 -24.96
CA GLY A 457 -12.30 3.95 -26.01
C GLY A 457 -13.67 3.36 -25.72
N TYR A 458 -14.17 2.55 -26.65
CA TYR A 458 -15.54 2.04 -26.62
C TYR A 458 -15.62 0.51 -26.82
N PRO A 459 -16.56 -0.20 -26.15
CA PRO A 459 -17.45 0.30 -25.09
C PRO A 459 -16.73 0.51 -23.76
N LEU A 460 -17.16 1.48 -22.95
CA LEU A 460 -16.66 1.60 -21.57
C LEU A 460 -17.37 0.60 -20.64
N TYR A 461 -16.71 0.22 -19.54
CA TYR A 461 -17.29 -0.73 -18.57
C TYR A 461 -18.63 -0.27 -17.99
N SER A 462 -18.76 1.04 -17.76
CA SER A 462 -19.98 1.67 -17.24
C SER A 462 -21.13 1.74 -18.25
N GLY A 463 -20.87 1.47 -19.53
CA GLY A 463 -21.84 1.70 -20.60
C GLY A 463 -21.92 3.16 -21.07
N PHE A 464 -21.03 4.04 -20.59
CA PHE A 464 -20.95 5.41 -21.11
C PHE A 464 -20.40 5.43 -22.55
N ASP A 465 -21.11 6.14 -23.41
CA ASP A 465 -20.85 6.21 -24.86
C ASP A 465 -19.89 7.34 -25.27
N LEU A 466 -19.22 7.98 -24.31
CA LEU A 466 -18.36 9.16 -24.52
C LEU A 466 -17.36 8.98 -25.66
N TYR A 467 -16.82 7.76 -25.81
CA TYR A 467 -15.80 7.44 -26.80
C TYR A 467 -16.32 6.59 -27.96
N LYS A 468 -17.64 6.55 -28.21
CA LYS A 468 -18.24 5.70 -29.26
C LYS A 468 -17.66 5.91 -30.66
N ASN A 469 -17.24 7.14 -30.95
CA ASN A 469 -16.65 7.54 -32.22
C ASN A 469 -15.12 7.53 -32.21
N PHE A 470 -14.49 7.25 -31.05
CA PHE A 470 -13.04 7.18 -30.92
C PHE A 470 -12.56 5.76 -31.22
N ASN A 471 -11.71 5.63 -32.24
CA ASN A 471 -11.29 4.33 -32.77
C ASN A 471 -10.12 3.68 -32.02
N LYS A 472 -9.56 4.33 -30.98
CA LYS A 472 -8.45 3.79 -30.18
C LYS A 472 -8.93 3.33 -28.82
N ARG A 473 -8.17 2.40 -28.24
CA ARG A 473 -8.40 1.88 -26.89
C ARG A 473 -7.16 2.09 -26.05
N ILE A 474 -7.30 2.87 -25.00
CA ILE A 474 -6.24 3.14 -24.02
C ILE A 474 -6.63 2.43 -22.73
N TYR A 475 -5.94 1.33 -22.46
CA TYR A 475 -6.05 0.61 -21.20
C TYR A 475 -5.03 1.19 -20.22
N TRP A 476 -5.47 1.50 -19.00
CA TRP A 476 -4.55 2.00 -17.98
C TRP A 476 -4.99 1.60 -16.58
N LEU A 477 -4.20 0.71 -15.98
CA LEU A 477 -4.25 0.38 -14.57
C LEU A 477 -2.83 0.12 -14.09
N MET A 478 -2.27 1.05 -13.31
CA MET A 478 -0.98 0.80 -12.65
C MET A 478 -1.16 -0.19 -11.50
N HIS A 479 -0.43 -1.30 -11.53
CA HIS A 479 -0.36 -2.23 -10.42
C HIS A 479 0.42 -1.58 -9.25
N PRO A 480 -0.17 -1.46 -8.04
CA PRO A 480 0.44 -0.74 -6.93
C PRO A 480 1.82 -1.25 -6.51
N LYS A 481 2.11 -2.55 -6.71
CA LYS A 481 3.41 -3.14 -6.38
C LYS A 481 4.36 -3.27 -7.56
N ASN A 482 3.83 -3.53 -8.76
CA ASN A 482 4.65 -3.95 -9.90
C ASN A 482 5.03 -2.77 -10.80
N ASP A 483 4.23 -1.70 -10.77
CA ASP A 483 4.40 -0.53 -11.64
C ASP A 483 4.64 0.73 -10.82
N TYR A 484 3.86 0.94 -9.75
CA TYR A 484 3.95 2.17 -8.96
C TYR A 484 5.22 2.27 -8.12
N VAL A 485 5.58 1.23 -7.36
CA VAL A 485 6.81 1.24 -6.56
C VAL A 485 8.05 1.42 -7.44
N PRO A 486 8.22 0.68 -8.55
CA PRO A 486 9.36 0.91 -9.43
C PRO A 486 9.44 2.31 -10.03
N PHE A 487 8.30 2.90 -10.41
CA PHE A 487 8.26 4.26 -10.91
C PHE A 487 8.72 5.29 -9.87
N TRP A 488 8.14 5.24 -8.66
CA TRP A 488 8.39 6.27 -7.65
C TRP A 488 9.67 6.09 -6.85
N ILE A 489 10.14 4.86 -6.68
CA ILE A 489 11.35 4.57 -5.89
C ILE A 489 12.58 4.40 -6.80
N TYR A 490 12.44 3.71 -7.94
CA TYR A 490 13.56 3.37 -8.82
C TYR A 490 13.63 4.23 -10.08
N GLY A 491 12.68 5.16 -10.28
CA GLY A 491 12.62 6.00 -11.48
C GLY A 491 12.33 5.20 -12.76
N GLU A 492 11.78 3.99 -12.64
CA GLU A 492 11.48 3.13 -13.77
C GLU A 492 10.14 3.52 -14.42
N CYS A 493 10.15 3.98 -15.67
CA CYS A 493 8.91 4.10 -16.44
C CYS A 493 8.36 2.72 -16.83
N ASN A 494 7.03 2.62 -16.94
CA ASN A 494 6.37 1.43 -17.49
C ASN A 494 6.96 1.08 -18.86
N ARG A 495 7.69 -0.04 -18.95
CA ARG A 495 8.24 -0.56 -20.21
C ARG A 495 7.17 -1.22 -21.10
N GLY A 496 5.91 -1.25 -20.67
CA GLY A 496 4.81 -1.93 -21.34
C GLY A 496 3.51 -1.14 -21.31
N LEU A 497 3.45 -0.01 -22.02
CA LEU A 497 2.18 0.39 -22.62
C LEU A 497 2.04 -0.42 -23.91
N PRO A 498 1.12 -1.39 -23.99
CA PRO A 498 0.86 -2.08 -25.23
C PRO A 498 -0.12 -1.22 -26.05
N ASN A 499 0.30 -0.87 -27.27
CA ASN A 499 -0.51 -0.22 -28.30
C ASN A 499 -0.99 1.21 -28.02
N ILE A 500 -0.06 2.14 -27.87
CA ILE A 500 -0.17 3.38 -28.65
C ILE A 500 0.83 3.21 -29.79
N ASP A 501 0.35 2.94 -31.00
CA ASP A 501 1.20 2.78 -32.19
C ASP A 501 2.34 3.80 -32.21
N ASN A 502 3.57 3.29 -32.34
CA ASN A 502 4.78 4.03 -32.71
C ASN A 502 5.12 5.33 -31.95
N TYR A 503 5.03 5.36 -30.61
CA TYR A 503 5.76 6.38 -29.84
C TYR A 503 7.08 5.85 -29.30
N ARG A 504 8.18 6.17 -30.01
CA ARG A 504 9.55 5.96 -29.53
C ARG A 504 9.71 6.59 -28.15
N GLN A 505 10.19 5.78 -27.21
CA GLN A 505 10.67 6.17 -25.90
C GLN A 505 11.75 7.26 -26.03
N SER A 506 11.60 8.34 -25.27
CA SER A 506 12.72 9.19 -24.88
C SER A 506 12.70 9.42 -23.37
N SER A 507 13.83 9.03 -22.79
CA SER A 507 14.38 9.25 -21.45
C SER A 507 13.73 10.26 -20.50
N MET A 508 13.66 9.81 -19.23
CA MET A 508 13.83 10.52 -17.95
C MET A 508 13.52 12.03 -17.91
N LEU A 509 12.67 12.42 -16.95
CA LEU A 509 13.09 13.31 -15.87
C LEU A 509 12.07 13.22 -14.72
N SER A 510 12.61 12.98 -13.52
CA SER A 510 12.03 13.33 -12.24
C SER A 510 11.49 14.76 -12.27
N LEU A 511 10.18 14.96 -12.14
CA LEU A 511 9.56 16.26 -11.89
C LEU A 511 8.10 16.03 -11.45
N GLY A 512 7.83 16.25 -10.17
CA GLY A 512 6.60 16.83 -9.66
C GLY A 512 5.29 16.22 -10.11
N VAL A 513 5.01 14.95 -9.80
CA VAL A 513 3.64 14.45 -9.97
C VAL A 513 2.82 14.81 -8.72
N ILE A 514 2.15 15.95 -8.86
CA ILE A 514 1.16 16.52 -7.96
C ILE A 514 0.03 15.50 -7.71
N ASN A 515 -0.38 15.38 -6.44
CA ASN A 515 -1.63 14.72 -6.05
C ASN A 515 -2.81 15.37 -6.81
N LEU A 516 -3.19 14.80 -7.94
CA LEU A 516 -4.38 15.21 -8.67
C LEU A 516 -5.59 14.47 -8.11
N ILE A 517 -6.35 15.27 -7.38
CA ILE A 517 -7.76 15.20 -7.04
C ILE A 517 -8.52 14.20 -7.92
N SER A 518 -9.05 13.14 -7.31
CA SER A 518 -10.19 12.41 -7.84
C SER A 518 -11.42 13.29 -7.66
N LEU A 519 -11.97 13.78 -8.77
CA LEU A 519 -13.14 14.66 -8.77
C LEU A 519 -14.34 13.96 -9.40
N TRP A 520 -15.43 14.05 -8.67
CA TRP A 520 -16.78 13.99 -9.19
C TRP A 520 -17.03 15.27 -9.99
N VAL A 521 -17.21 15.16 -11.30
CA VAL A 521 -17.86 16.20 -12.11
C VAL A 521 -18.82 15.49 -13.03
N HIS A 522 -20.10 15.79 -12.88
CA HIS A 522 -21.17 15.29 -13.74
C HIS A 522 -21.20 16.07 -15.08
N TRP A 523 -20.08 16.29 -15.77
CA TRP A 523 -20.03 17.07 -17.04
C TRP A 523 -18.92 16.59 -18.00
N GLU A 524 -19.16 16.78 -19.29
CA GLU A 524 -18.50 16.19 -20.48
C GLU A 524 -17.08 16.70 -20.83
N HIS A 525 -16.17 17.01 -19.89
CA HIS A 525 -14.82 17.48 -20.29
C HIS A 525 -13.64 16.86 -19.52
N VAL A 526 -12.59 16.52 -20.27
CA VAL A 526 -11.30 15.99 -19.78
C VAL A 526 -10.41 17.15 -19.37
N VAL A 527 -9.98 17.18 -18.10
CA VAL A 527 -9.07 18.23 -17.58
C VAL A 527 -7.61 17.77 -17.69
N GLY A 528 -6.80 18.50 -18.44
CA GLY A 528 -5.33 18.41 -18.44
C GLY A 528 -4.71 19.72 -17.98
N LEU A 529 -3.69 19.69 -17.11
CA LEU A 529 -3.02 20.87 -16.56
C LEU A 529 -1.50 20.73 -16.71
N PHE A 530 -0.83 21.76 -17.26
CA PHE A 530 0.63 21.79 -17.46
C PHE A 530 1.24 23.18 -17.18
N PRO A 531 2.45 23.26 -16.59
CA PRO A 531 3.17 24.50 -16.45
C PRO A 531 3.83 24.94 -17.76
N CYS A 532 3.74 26.23 -18.11
CA CYS A 532 4.39 26.85 -19.26
C CYS A 532 5.48 27.84 -18.81
N ARG A 533 6.67 27.77 -19.44
CA ARG A 533 7.60 28.90 -19.49
C ARG A 533 7.16 29.83 -20.63
N GLY A 534 6.96 31.10 -20.31
CA GLY A 534 6.35 32.09 -21.20
C GLY A 534 7.15 32.46 -22.45
N ASP A 535 6.41 32.85 -23.48
CA ASP A 535 6.86 33.68 -24.60
C ASP A 535 6.20 35.08 -24.42
N PRO A 536 6.93 36.20 -24.36
CA PRO A 536 6.36 37.50 -23.94
C PRO A 536 5.42 38.20 -24.95
N ASN A 537 5.11 37.64 -26.12
CA ASN A 537 4.53 38.41 -27.23
C ASN A 537 3.29 37.79 -27.91
N SER A 538 2.30 37.30 -27.16
CA SER A 538 0.99 36.97 -27.75
C SER A 538 -0.18 37.52 -26.94
N SER A 539 -0.73 38.65 -27.41
CA SER A 539 -1.96 39.24 -26.91
C SER A 539 -3.15 38.77 -27.75
N HIS A 540 -3.85 37.72 -27.33
CA HIS A 540 -5.17 37.39 -27.87
C HIS A 540 -6.21 37.30 -26.75
N ARG A 541 -7.07 38.32 -26.69
CA ARG A 541 -8.30 38.34 -25.88
C ARG A 541 -9.35 37.52 -26.63
N PHE A 542 -9.90 36.49 -26.00
CA PHE A 542 -11.15 35.86 -26.46
C PHE A 542 -12.27 36.13 -25.45
N LYS A 543 -13.42 36.57 -25.97
CA LYS A 543 -14.65 36.79 -25.20
C LYS A 543 -15.46 35.50 -25.16
N PHE A 544 -15.83 35.04 -23.96
CA PHE A 544 -16.82 33.99 -23.77
C PHE A 544 -18.22 34.48 -24.20
N LYS A 545 -18.97 33.66 -24.95
CA LYS A 545 -20.40 33.89 -25.25
C LYS A 545 -21.24 32.76 -24.66
N ASN A 546 -22.15 33.18 -23.76
CA ASN A 546 -23.40 32.55 -23.33
C ASN A 546 -23.35 31.09 -22.86
N LEU A 547 -23.17 30.90 -21.54
CA LEU A 547 -23.65 29.71 -20.84
C LEU A 547 -25.02 30.02 -20.23
N CYS A 548 -26.04 29.23 -20.60
CA CYS A 548 -27.40 29.35 -20.08
C CYS A 548 -27.47 28.92 -18.60
N PRO A 549 -28.23 29.63 -17.74
CA PRO A 549 -28.42 29.21 -16.35
C PRO A 549 -29.56 28.20 -16.26
N LEU A 550 -29.36 27.06 -15.59
CA LEU A 550 -30.46 26.16 -15.24
C LEU A 550 -30.52 25.81 -13.75
N ARG A 551 -31.80 25.68 -13.34
CA ARG A 551 -32.42 25.79 -12.02
C ARG A 551 -32.02 24.71 -11.01
N SER A 552 -32.25 25.04 -9.74
CA SER A 552 -32.10 24.23 -8.52
C SER A 552 -32.82 22.88 -8.58
N PRO A 553 -32.28 21.82 -7.92
CA PRO A 553 -32.88 20.49 -7.95
C PRO A 553 -34.03 20.34 -6.95
N VAL A 554 -35.11 19.67 -7.39
CA VAL A 554 -36.21 19.17 -6.55
C VAL A 554 -35.87 17.76 -6.07
N SER A 555 -36.18 17.46 -4.81
CA SER A 555 -35.93 16.19 -4.10
C SER A 555 -36.63 14.97 -4.72
N PRO A 556 -36.06 13.75 -4.60
CA PRO A 556 -36.63 12.54 -5.20
C PRO A 556 -37.69 11.90 -4.31
N SER A 557 -38.87 11.64 -4.88
CA SER A 557 -39.81 10.62 -4.38
C SER A 557 -39.76 9.40 -5.29
N SER A 558 -39.83 8.24 -4.65
CA SER A 558 -39.90 6.88 -5.18
C SER A 558 -40.85 6.70 -6.36
N GLU A 559 -40.36 6.09 -7.45
CA GLU A 559 -40.92 4.87 -8.08
C GLU A 559 -40.15 4.58 -9.39
N ALA A 560 -39.93 3.31 -9.64
CA ALA A 560 -39.20 2.81 -10.80
C ALA A 560 -40.14 2.74 -12.00
N GLU A 561 -39.87 3.53 -13.05
CA GLU A 561 -40.41 3.28 -14.38
C GLU A 561 -39.35 3.55 -15.46
N SER A 562 -39.23 2.57 -16.35
CA SER A 562 -38.43 2.57 -17.57
C SER A 562 -38.87 3.67 -18.53
N TYR A 563 -37.95 4.52 -18.96
CA TYR A 563 -38.18 5.39 -20.12
C TYR A 563 -37.03 5.27 -21.13
N ASP A 564 -37.34 4.62 -22.25
CA ASP A 564 -36.68 4.81 -23.54
C ASP A 564 -36.79 6.29 -23.94
N LEU A 565 -35.67 6.96 -24.15
CA LEU A 565 -35.64 8.28 -24.78
C LEU A 565 -34.70 8.27 -25.99
N LYS A 566 -35.36 8.22 -27.15
CA LYS A 566 -34.81 8.49 -28.48
C LYS A 566 -34.25 9.92 -28.55
N CYS A 567 -33.11 10.04 -29.20
CA CYS A 567 -32.44 11.30 -29.56
C CYS A 567 -33.37 12.33 -30.20
N ILE A 568 -33.26 13.58 -29.74
CA ILE A 568 -33.18 14.77 -30.59
C ILE A 568 -32.02 15.61 -30.07
#